data_AF-A0AAJ7J1H5-F1
#
_entry.id   AF-A0AAJ7J1H5-F1
#
_cell.length_a   1.000
_cell.length_b   1.000
_cell.length_c   1.000
_cell.angle_alpha   90.00
_cell.angle_beta   90.00
_cell.angle_gamma   90.00
#
_symmetry.space_group_name_H-M   'P 1'
#
loop_
_entity.id
_entity.type
_entity.pdbx_description
1 polymer ?
#
loop_
_entity_poly.entity_id
_entity_poly.type
_entity_poly.pdbx_seq_one_letter_code
_entity_poly.pdbx_strand_id
1 'polypeptide(L)'
;MKGNYTFTISLFFVVLFKFIQCDEVHRYPLLMPNVTPYKEELYLCTPIKVDPTQNYYLVAFEPNATMASAHHILLYGCGKPGSAQSIWDCGEMGHGSNNNLETSVPCAEDSQILYAWARDAPKLILPEGVGFKVGGDSSIKYLVLQVHYASVDLFKDGRTDDSGVFLHYTLRPLNKLASVLLLGTSGMVPPRSTTYMETACMIKENKTIHPFAYRIHTHSLGRVVSGYLVKPDFTWIELGKRDPLTPQMFYPIHNEVTAGEGDQIAARCTMQSTRDRVTYIGATKEDEMCNFYLMYYVENDEPLTMKYCFTNGPPSFYWRDAGLFNIPTREASTL
;
A
#
# COMPACT_ATOMS: atom_id res chain seq x y z
N MET A 1 26.56 29.25 77.98
CA MET A 1 26.35 28.01 77.22
C MET A 1 25.53 28.37 75.99
N LYS A 2 26.17 28.44 74.81
CA LYS A 2 25.50 28.73 73.53
C LYS A 2 25.19 27.39 72.88
N GLY A 3 23.90 27.05 72.74
CA GLY A 3 23.44 25.85 72.03
C GLY A 3 23.40 26.11 70.53
N ASN A 4 24.18 25.36 69.76
CA ASN A 4 24.09 25.34 68.31
C ASN A 4 22.99 24.36 67.90
N TYR A 5 21.93 24.86 67.28
CA TYR A 5 20.94 24.03 66.59
C TYR A 5 21.39 23.84 65.14
N THR A 6 21.80 22.62 64.80
CA THR A 6 22.10 22.20 63.43
C THR A 6 20.80 21.82 62.73
N PHE A 7 20.41 22.59 61.72
CA PHE A 7 19.25 22.31 60.87
C PHE A 7 19.69 21.42 59.70
N THR A 8 19.44 20.11 59.79
CA THR A 8 19.66 19.17 58.68
C THR A 8 18.52 19.24 57.69
N ILE A 9 18.75 19.91 56.55
CA ILE A 9 17.85 19.88 55.39
C ILE A 9 18.12 18.59 54.63
N SER A 10 17.16 17.65 54.69
CA SER A 10 17.21 16.42 53.89
C SER A 10 16.61 16.68 52.52
N LEU A 11 17.45 16.79 51.49
CA LEU A 11 17.02 16.96 50.11
C LEU A 11 16.58 15.60 49.55
N PHE A 12 15.28 15.38 49.40
CA PHE A 12 14.74 14.21 48.70
C PHE A 12 14.97 14.36 47.20
N PHE A 13 16.01 13.70 46.66
CA PHE A 13 16.16 13.51 45.22
C PHE A 13 15.16 12.45 44.76
N VAL A 14 14.02 12.90 44.21
CA VAL A 14 13.10 12.02 43.48
C VAL A 14 13.73 11.73 42.12
N VAL A 15 14.38 10.57 42.00
CA VAL A 15 14.86 10.06 40.72
C VAL A 15 13.65 9.55 39.95
N LEU A 16 13.13 10.39 39.05
CA LEU A 16 12.16 9.98 38.03
C LEU A 16 12.87 9.05 37.04
N PHE A 17 12.84 7.75 37.33
CA PHE A 17 13.12 6.73 36.33
C PHE A 17 12.04 6.82 35.25
N LYS A 18 12.34 7.49 34.13
CA LYS A 18 11.62 7.22 32.90
C LYS A 18 11.85 5.75 32.59
N PHE A 19 10.82 4.91 32.77
CA PHE A 19 10.80 3.57 32.21
C PHE A 19 10.96 3.73 30.70
N ILE A 20 12.18 3.52 30.21
CA ILE A 20 12.42 3.28 28.79
C ILE A 20 11.86 1.88 28.56
N GLN A 21 10.57 1.83 28.23
CA GLN A 21 9.93 0.59 27.84
C GLN A 21 10.55 0.21 26.50
N CYS A 22 11.42 -0.79 26.51
CA CYS A 22 12.01 -1.32 25.29
C CYS A 22 10.86 -1.88 24.45
N ASP A 23 10.55 -1.24 23.32
CA ASP A 23 9.52 -1.73 22.41
C ASP A 23 10.00 -3.05 21.81
N GLU A 24 9.44 -4.15 22.30
CA GLU A 24 9.73 -5.47 21.76
C GLU A 24 9.10 -5.56 20.36
N VAL A 25 9.98 -5.59 19.36
CA VAL A 25 9.64 -5.79 17.96
C VAL A 25 10.08 -7.20 17.57
N HIS A 26 9.10 -8.01 17.20
CA HIS A 26 9.28 -9.37 16.72
C HIS A 26 9.36 -9.40 15.19
N ARG A 27 9.91 -10.47 14.64
CA ARG A 27 10.08 -10.68 13.20
C ARG A 27 9.44 -12.00 12.78
N TYR A 28 8.55 -11.95 11.79
CA TYR A 28 7.84 -13.11 11.24
C TYR A 28 8.15 -13.31 9.74
N PRO A 29 8.59 -14.49 9.29
CA PRO A 29 8.81 -14.78 7.88
C PRO A 29 7.50 -15.14 7.16
N LEU A 30 6.98 -14.23 6.33
CA LEU A 30 5.91 -14.55 5.38
C LEU A 30 6.53 -14.73 3.99
N LEU A 31 6.89 -15.98 3.69
CA LEU A 31 7.66 -16.37 2.50
C LEU A 31 6.87 -17.37 1.66
N MET A 32 7.16 -17.42 0.35
CA MET A 32 6.63 -18.48 -0.51
C MET A 32 7.11 -19.87 -0.04
N PRO A 33 6.26 -20.91 -0.12
CA PRO A 33 6.59 -22.24 0.40
C PRO A 33 7.48 -23.05 -0.57
N ASN A 34 8.68 -22.55 -0.89
CA ASN A 34 9.65 -23.17 -1.80
C ASN A 34 9.04 -23.57 -3.15
N VAL A 35 8.48 -22.58 -3.86
CA VAL A 35 7.74 -22.79 -5.10
C VAL A 35 8.68 -22.92 -6.30
N THR A 36 8.26 -23.61 -7.35
CA THR A 36 8.98 -23.61 -8.64
C THR A 36 8.10 -22.96 -9.70
N PRO A 37 8.30 -21.66 -9.99
CA PRO A 37 7.58 -20.97 -11.06
C PRO A 37 7.79 -21.69 -12.40
N TYR A 38 6.68 -21.99 -13.09
CA TYR A 38 6.66 -22.88 -14.26
C TYR A 38 6.21 -22.19 -15.56
N LYS A 39 5.69 -20.97 -15.48
CA LYS A 39 5.33 -20.12 -16.62
C LYS A 39 5.75 -18.68 -16.34
N GLU A 40 6.07 -17.94 -17.39
CA GLU A 40 6.25 -16.49 -17.33
C GLU A 40 4.96 -15.79 -16.91
N GLU A 41 5.09 -14.59 -16.34
CA GLU A 41 3.98 -13.81 -15.80
C GLU A 41 3.10 -14.61 -14.80
N LEU A 42 3.74 -15.41 -13.93
CA LEU A 42 3.05 -16.21 -12.93
C LEU A 42 2.87 -15.41 -11.63
N TYR A 43 1.64 -15.37 -11.13
CA TYR A 43 1.30 -14.73 -9.87
C TYR A 43 0.91 -15.81 -8.87
N LEU A 44 1.73 -16.01 -7.84
CA LEU A 44 1.44 -16.96 -6.78
C LEU A 44 1.00 -16.23 -5.53
N CYS A 45 -0.02 -16.77 -4.86
CA CYS A 45 -0.57 -16.27 -3.61
C CYS A 45 -0.40 -17.33 -2.52
N THR A 46 0.02 -16.91 -1.32
CA THR A 46 0.06 -17.78 -0.13
C THR A 46 -0.51 -17.04 1.10
N PRO A 47 -1.41 -17.67 1.89
CA PRO A 47 -2.04 -17.04 3.02
C PRO A 47 -1.36 -17.42 4.34
N ILE A 48 -1.48 -16.56 5.34
CA ILE A 48 -1.37 -16.92 6.75
C ILE A 48 -2.60 -16.45 7.50
N LYS A 49 -3.06 -17.27 8.45
CA LYS A 49 -4.10 -16.88 9.39
C LYS A 49 -3.46 -16.14 10.56
N VAL A 50 -3.95 -14.95 10.87
CA VAL A 50 -3.52 -14.21 12.06
C VAL A 50 -4.29 -14.74 13.27
N ASP A 51 -3.62 -14.87 14.40
CA ASP A 51 -4.24 -15.33 15.64
C ASP A 51 -5.43 -14.42 16.04
N PRO A 52 -6.65 -14.98 16.19
CA PRO A 52 -7.84 -14.20 16.48
C PRO A 52 -7.94 -13.78 17.95
N THR A 53 -7.05 -14.22 18.84
CA THR A 53 -7.13 -13.94 20.28
C THR A 53 -6.36 -12.69 20.70
N GLN A 54 -5.48 -12.17 19.85
CA GLN A 54 -4.63 -11.02 20.15
C GLN A 54 -4.47 -10.10 18.94
N ASN A 55 -4.29 -8.81 19.21
CA ASN A 55 -3.95 -7.81 18.21
C ASN A 55 -2.45 -7.71 18.01
N TYR A 56 -2.04 -7.64 16.75
CA TYR A 56 -0.66 -7.43 16.32
C TYR A 56 -0.58 -6.13 15.53
N TYR A 57 0.54 -5.43 15.65
CA TYR A 57 0.76 -4.15 14.96
C TYR A 57 1.99 -4.27 14.07
N LEU A 58 1.80 -4.29 12.75
CA LEU A 58 2.90 -4.35 11.78
C LEU A 58 3.55 -2.97 11.65
N VAL A 59 4.85 -2.87 11.95
CA VAL A 59 5.60 -1.60 12.03
C VAL A 59 6.71 -1.46 10.98
N ALA A 60 7.12 -2.57 10.34
CA ALA A 60 8.03 -2.52 9.20
C ALA A 60 7.90 -3.76 8.30
N PHE A 61 8.32 -3.61 7.04
CA PHE A 61 8.29 -4.63 6.00
C PHE A 61 9.67 -4.75 5.36
N GLU A 62 10.30 -5.91 5.53
CA GLU A 62 11.64 -6.19 5.02
C GLU A 62 11.53 -7.22 3.90
N PRO A 63 11.80 -6.84 2.64
CA PRO A 63 11.68 -7.76 1.50
C PRO A 63 12.75 -8.85 1.55
N ASN A 64 12.36 -10.07 1.22
CA ASN A 64 13.23 -11.21 0.97
C ASN A 64 13.11 -11.59 -0.52
N ALA A 65 13.66 -10.78 -1.41
CA ALA A 65 13.62 -11.04 -2.84
C ALA A 65 14.67 -10.21 -3.57
N THR A 66 14.99 -10.64 -4.79
CA THR A 66 15.73 -9.83 -5.75
C THR A 66 14.94 -9.75 -7.05
N MET A 67 15.19 -8.72 -7.86
CA MET A 67 14.62 -8.63 -9.21
C MET A 67 14.95 -9.81 -10.12
N ALA A 68 15.94 -10.62 -9.76
CA ALA A 68 16.26 -11.84 -10.50
C ALA A 68 15.19 -12.92 -10.28
N SER A 69 14.60 -13.01 -9.08
CA SER A 69 13.58 -14.00 -8.72
C SER A 69 12.15 -13.47 -8.81
N ALA A 70 11.88 -12.31 -8.21
CA ALA A 70 10.54 -11.72 -8.16
C ALA A 70 10.52 -10.35 -8.83
N HIS A 71 9.55 -10.11 -9.70
CA HIS A 71 9.35 -8.83 -10.35
C HIS A 71 8.69 -7.81 -9.41
N HIS A 72 7.69 -8.25 -8.62
CA HIS A 72 7.14 -7.49 -7.51
C HIS A 72 6.47 -8.40 -6.48
N ILE A 73 6.24 -7.84 -5.29
CA ILE A 73 5.56 -8.50 -4.16
C ILE A 73 4.47 -7.57 -3.65
N LEU A 74 3.27 -8.10 -3.44
CA LEU A 74 2.16 -7.41 -2.78
C LEU A 74 1.75 -8.17 -1.51
N LEU A 75 1.40 -7.42 -0.47
CA LEU A 75 0.85 -7.98 0.76
C LEU A 75 -0.55 -7.43 0.98
N TYR A 76 -1.50 -8.35 1.11
CA TYR A 76 -2.90 -8.03 1.38
C TYR A 76 -3.27 -8.41 2.81
N GLY A 77 -4.11 -7.60 3.43
CA GLY A 77 -4.92 -7.99 4.57
C GLY A 77 -6.31 -8.39 4.07
N CYS A 78 -6.79 -9.55 4.50
CA CYS A 78 -8.10 -10.06 4.12
C CYS A 78 -8.93 -10.41 5.36
N GLY A 79 -10.25 -10.29 5.25
CA GLY A 79 -11.18 -10.98 6.15
C GLY A 79 -11.20 -12.49 5.84
N LYS A 80 -11.12 -12.84 4.55
CA LYS A 80 -11.04 -14.21 4.05
C LYS A 80 -10.15 -14.30 2.80
N PRO A 81 -9.22 -15.27 2.73
CA PRO A 81 -8.38 -15.46 1.54
C PRO A 81 -9.21 -15.96 0.36
N GLY A 82 -8.74 -15.74 -0.87
CA GLY A 82 -9.45 -16.20 -2.06
C GLY A 82 -9.47 -17.71 -2.23
N SER A 83 -8.51 -18.43 -1.64
CA SER A 83 -8.49 -19.88 -1.59
C SER A 83 -8.10 -20.38 -0.19
N ALA A 84 -8.52 -21.61 0.12
CA ALA A 84 -8.09 -22.33 1.32
C ALA A 84 -6.79 -23.12 1.10
N GLN A 85 -6.27 -23.17 -0.14
CA GLN A 85 -5.01 -23.82 -0.45
C GLN A 85 -3.83 -23.05 0.16
N SER A 86 -2.74 -23.76 0.45
CA SER A 86 -1.48 -23.13 0.90
C SER A 86 -0.85 -22.25 -0.18
N ILE A 87 -1.19 -22.50 -1.44
CA ILE A 87 -0.75 -21.73 -2.59
C ILE A 87 -1.77 -21.82 -3.73
N TRP A 88 -1.99 -20.71 -4.45
CA TRP A 88 -2.82 -20.67 -5.65
C TRP A 88 -2.31 -19.63 -6.66
N ASP A 89 -2.77 -19.71 -7.91
CA ASP A 89 -2.55 -18.68 -8.93
C ASP A 89 -3.51 -17.50 -8.64
N CYS A 90 -2.96 -16.30 -8.42
CA CYS A 90 -3.76 -15.13 -8.02
C CYS A 90 -4.73 -14.62 -9.10
N GLY A 91 -4.66 -15.17 -10.33
CA GLY A 91 -5.65 -14.95 -11.38
C GLY A 91 -5.56 -13.61 -12.11
N GLU A 92 -4.48 -12.84 -11.94
CA GLU A 92 -4.30 -11.53 -12.58
C GLU A 92 -4.05 -11.62 -14.10
N MET A 93 -3.53 -12.75 -14.59
CA MET A 93 -3.29 -12.97 -16.01
C MET A 93 -4.49 -13.60 -16.71
N GLY A 94 -5.64 -12.91 -16.68
CA GLY A 94 -6.86 -13.33 -17.36
C GLY A 94 -6.56 -14.03 -18.71
N HIS A 95 -7.07 -15.26 -18.84
CA HIS A 95 -6.91 -16.21 -19.95
C HIS A 95 -5.79 -17.25 -19.80
N GLY A 96 -6.17 -18.46 -19.37
CA GLY A 96 -5.37 -19.67 -19.55
C GLY A 96 -5.46 -20.66 -18.39
N SER A 97 -6.64 -21.21 -18.14
CA SER A 97 -6.84 -22.34 -17.23
C SER A 97 -6.23 -23.61 -17.84
N ASN A 98 -4.93 -23.81 -17.67
CA ASN A 98 -4.26 -25.07 -18.04
C ASN A 98 -3.23 -25.51 -16.99
N ASN A 99 -3.49 -25.19 -15.71
CA ASN A 99 -2.50 -25.41 -14.64
C ASN A 99 -3.06 -26.24 -13.47
N ASN A 100 -2.17 -26.97 -12.80
CA ASN A 100 -2.44 -27.82 -11.63
C ASN A 100 -2.84 -27.05 -10.35
N LEU A 101 -2.84 -25.71 -10.39
CA LEU A 101 -3.16 -24.85 -9.25
C LEU A 101 -4.53 -24.22 -9.43
N GLU A 102 -5.27 -24.10 -8.33
CA GLU A 102 -6.50 -23.32 -8.29
C GLU A 102 -6.21 -21.86 -8.65
N THR A 103 -7.17 -21.21 -9.31
CA THR A 103 -7.07 -19.79 -9.65
C THR A 103 -8.10 -19.01 -8.84
N SER A 104 -7.65 -18.03 -8.06
CA SER A 104 -8.52 -17.18 -7.25
C SER A 104 -7.84 -15.86 -6.93
N VAL A 105 -8.63 -14.81 -6.68
CA VAL A 105 -8.10 -13.49 -6.24
C VAL A 105 -7.37 -13.60 -4.90
N PRO A 106 -6.52 -12.63 -4.48
CA PRO A 106 -5.84 -12.70 -3.19
C PRO A 106 -6.79 -12.81 -1.98
N CYS A 107 -7.86 -12.01 -1.97
CA CYS A 107 -8.86 -12.00 -0.90
C CYS A 107 -10.26 -12.22 -1.49
N ALA A 108 -11.03 -13.14 -0.91
CA ALA A 108 -12.45 -13.28 -1.21
C ALA A 108 -13.28 -12.17 -0.53
N GLU A 109 -12.88 -11.74 0.67
CA GLU A 109 -13.61 -10.76 1.49
C GLU A 109 -12.64 -9.78 2.16
N ASP A 110 -13.08 -8.52 2.31
CA ASP A 110 -12.39 -7.42 3.01
C ASP A 110 -10.93 -7.17 2.58
N SER A 111 -10.67 -7.25 1.27
CA SER A 111 -9.35 -6.98 0.70
C SER A 111 -8.83 -5.59 1.06
N GLN A 112 -7.54 -5.52 1.41
CA GLN A 112 -6.81 -4.28 1.63
C GLN A 112 -5.34 -4.50 1.29
N ILE A 113 -4.74 -3.59 0.52
CA ILE A 113 -3.29 -3.60 0.32
C ILE A 113 -2.61 -3.00 1.56
N LEU A 114 -1.60 -3.69 2.08
CA LEU A 114 -0.83 -3.26 3.25
C LEU A 114 0.59 -2.84 2.84
N TYR A 115 1.18 -3.57 1.90
CA TYR A 115 2.56 -3.35 1.46
C TYR A 115 2.73 -3.76 -0.01
N ALA A 116 3.69 -3.11 -0.67
CA ALA A 116 4.08 -3.41 -2.03
C ALA A 116 5.58 -3.17 -2.19
N TRP A 117 6.24 -4.07 -2.92
CA TRP A 117 7.66 -4.03 -3.23
C TRP A 117 7.86 -4.29 -4.73
N ALA A 118 8.80 -3.56 -5.33
CA ALA A 118 9.28 -3.81 -6.69
C ALA A 118 10.69 -3.24 -6.83
N ARG A 119 11.48 -3.77 -7.76
CA ARG A 119 12.78 -3.20 -8.18
C ARG A 119 13.79 -2.99 -7.05
N ASP A 120 13.99 -4.03 -6.24
CA ASP A 120 14.98 -4.03 -5.15
C ASP A 120 14.81 -2.86 -4.16
N ALA A 121 13.55 -2.45 -3.95
CA ALA A 121 13.22 -1.42 -2.97
C ALA A 121 13.71 -1.82 -1.57
N PRO A 122 14.25 -0.87 -0.79
CA PRO A 122 14.72 -1.15 0.56
C PRO A 122 13.57 -1.48 1.51
N LYS A 123 13.94 -1.93 2.73
CA LYS A 123 13.01 -2.11 3.85
C LYS A 123 12.17 -0.84 4.07
N LEU A 124 10.86 -1.01 4.22
CA LEU A 124 9.95 0.05 4.63
C LEU A 124 9.81 0.02 6.15
N ILE A 125 10.14 1.13 6.81
CA ILE A 125 9.91 1.36 8.24
C ILE A 125 8.81 2.40 8.35
N LEU A 126 7.75 2.09 9.11
CA LEU A 126 6.67 3.05 9.34
C LEU A 126 7.11 4.13 10.34
N PRO A 127 6.46 5.30 10.34
CA PRO A 127 6.75 6.34 11.33
C PRO A 127 6.61 5.83 12.77
N GLU A 128 7.28 6.49 13.72
CA GLU A 128 7.25 6.08 15.12
C GLU A 128 5.82 6.01 15.67
N GLY A 129 5.51 4.88 16.32
CA GLY A 129 4.19 4.61 16.90
C GLY A 129 3.09 4.29 15.90
N VAL A 130 3.39 4.19 14.60
CA VAL A 130 2.43 3.86 13.54
C VAL A 130 2.51 2.37 13.18
N GLY A 131 1.37 1.70 13.08
CA GLY A 131 1.34 0.31 12.62
C GLY A 131 0.00 -0.16 12.08
N PHE A 132 0.03 -1.20 11.23
CA PHE A 132 -1.18 -1.85 10.75
C PHE A 132 -1.70 -2.84 11.79
N LYS A 133 -2.92 -2.62 12.29
CA LYS A 133 -3.58 -3.50 13.26
C LYS A 133 -4.17 -4.73 12.57
N VAL A 134 -3.73 -5.92 12.97
CA VAL A 134 -4.16 -7.21 12.40
C VAL A 134 -4.45 -8.23 13.51
N GLY A 135 -5.24 -9.26 13.21
CA GLY A 135 -5.65 -10.26 14.21
C GLY A 135 -6.75 -9.76 15.15
N GLY A 136 -6.93 -10.44 16.28
CA GLY A 136 -7.83 -10.02 17.36
C GLY A 136 -9.19 -9.49 16.89
N ASP A 137 -9.46 -8.21 17.16
CA ASP A 137 -10.69 -7.51 16.77
C ASP A 137 -10.60 -6.77 15.41
N SER A 138 -9.42 -6.72 14.77
CA SER A 138 -9.24 -6.12 13.42
C SER A 138 -10.04 -6.85 12.35
N SER A 139 -10.48 -6.14 11.30
CA SER A 139 -11.07 -6.77 10.11
C SER A 139 -10.10 -7.66 9.34
N ILE A 140 -8.78 -7.48 9.55
CA ILE A 140 -7.73 -8.26 8.89
C ILE A 140 -7.48 -9.54 9.68
N LYS A 141 -8.07 -10.65 9.22
CA LYS A 141 -7.94 -11.99 9.82
C LYS A 141 -6.87 -12.85 9.14
N TYR A 142 -6.53 -12.53 7.90
CA TYR A 142 -5.50 -13.21 7.11
C TYR A 142 -4.57 -12.19 6.48
N LEU A 143 -3.31 -12.58 6.33
CA LEU A 143 -2.38 -11.89 5.44
C LEU A 143 -2.14 -12.78 4.23
N VAL A 144 -2.21 -12.21 3.03
CA VAL A 144 -1.97 -12.93 1.78
C VAL A 144 -0.81 -12.28 1.05
N LEU A 145 0.26 -13.04 0.90
CA LEU A 145 1.44 -12.66 0.12
C LEU A 145 1.21 -13.05 -1.32
N GLN A 146 1.34 -12.09 -2.23
CA GLN A 146 1.39 -12.30 -3.66
C GLN A 146 2.80 -12.02 -4.18
N VAL A 147 3.35 -12.93 -4.99
CA VAL A 147 4.63 -12.74 -5.69
C VAL A 147 4.39 -12.90 -7.19
N HIS A 148 4.84 -11.91 -7.96
CA HIS A 148 4.84 -11.96 -9.41
C HIS A 148 6.22 -12.40 -9.94
N TYR A 149 6.25 -13.53 -10.62
CA TYR A 149 7.39 -14.08 -11.34
C TYR A 149 7.27 -13.75 -12.83
N ALA A 150 7.94 -12.68 -13.28
CA ALA A 150 7.90 -12.28 -14.69
C ALA A 150 8.67 -13.26 -15.60
N SER A 151 9.81 -13.79 -15.14
CA SER A 151 10.62 -14.78 -15.86
C SER A 151 10.76 -16.08 -15.04
N VAL A 152 10.94 -17.19 -15.75
CA VAL A 152 11.23 -18.51 -15.17
C VAL A 152 12.64 -19.02 -15.44
N ASP A 153 13.51 -18.18 -16.01
CA ASP A 153 14.86 -18.59 -16.43
C ASP A 153 15.69 -19.18 -15.28
N LEU A 154 15.53 -18.66 -14.07
CA LEU A 154 16.23 -19.15 -12.88
C LEU A 154 15.75 -20.53 -12.40
N PHE A 155 14.55 -20.95 -12.81
CA PHE A 155 13.88 -22.15 -12.29
C PHE A 155 13.91 -23.34 -13.26
N LYS A 156 14.50 -23.16 -14.46
CA LYS A 156 14.60 -24.21 -15.49
C LYS A 156 15.39 -25.45 -15.04
N ASP A 157 16.26 -25.30 -14.03
CA ASP A 157 17.03 -26.38 -13.41
C ASP A 157 16.32 -27.05 -12.23
N GLY A 158 15.06 -26.68 -11.96
CA GLY A 158 14.26 -27.27 -10.88
C GLY A 158 14.48 -26.62 -9.51
N ARG A 159 15.20 -25.49 -9.43
CA ARG A 159 15.32 -24.73 -8.18
C ARG A 159 13.98 -24.21 -7.69
N THR A 160 13.89 -24.02 -6.37
CA THR A 160 12.74 -23.47 -5.66
C THR A 160 13.00 -22.04 -5.23
N ASP A 161 11.93 -21.31 -4.93
CA ASP A 161 11.93 -19.91 -4.50
C ASP A 161 11.11 -19.71 -3.21
N ASP A 162 11.66 -18.92 -2.30
CA ASP A 162 11.03 -18.50 -1.03
C ASP A 162 10.91 -16.98 -0.94
N SER A 163 10.78 -16.29 -2.08
CA SER A 163 10.62 -14.84 -2.12
C SER A 163 9.42 -14.42 -1.28
N GLY A 164 9.56 -13.32 -0.55
CA GLY A 164 8.50 -12.83 0.33
C GLY A 164 8.89 -11.63 1.16
N VAL A 165 8.32 -11.53 2.36
CA VAL A 165 8.51 -10.38 3.26
C VAL A 165 8.69 -10.87 4.71
N PHE A 166 9.71 -10.37 5.38
CA PHE A 166 9.80 -10.43 6.84
C PHE A 166 8.99 -9.28 7.44
N LEU A 167 7.95 -9.63 8.19
CA LEU A 167 7.08 -8.69 8.89
C LEU A 167 7.69 -8.38 10.24
N HIS A 168 7.84 -7.10 10.55
CA HIS A 168 8.22 -6.64 11.89
C HIS A 168 6.97 -6.17 12.61
N TYR A 169 6.71 -6.71 13.80
CA TYR A 169 5.47 -6.43 14.53
C TYR A 169 5.71 -6.28 16.02
N THR A 170 4.80 -5.58 16.70
CA THR A 170 4.75 -5.50 18.16
C THR A 170 3.37 -5.95 18.67
N LEU A 171 3.35 -6.42 19.91
CA LEU A 171 2.13 -6.71 20.67
C LEU A 171 1.66 -5.52 21.50
N ARG A 172 2.49 -4.47 21.62
CA ARG A 172 2.13 -3.25 22.32
C ARG A 172 1.02 -2.53 21.55
N PRO A 173 -0.12 -2.20 22.20
CA PRO A 173 -1.15 -1.40 21.58
C PRO A 173 -0.62 -0.07 21.06
N LEU A 174 -0.84 0.20 19.77
CA LEU A 174 -0.54 1.48 19.14
C LEU A 174 -1.82 2.31 19.00
N ASN A 175 -1.69 3.63 19.16
CA ASN A 175 -2.79 4.57 18.98
C ASN A 175 -2.79 5.21 17.59
N LYS A 176 -1.74 5.04 16.78
CA LYS A 176 -1.71 5.49 15.38
C LYS A 176 -1.85 4.29 14.46
N LEU A 177 -3.05 4.08 13.93
CA LEU A 177 -3.37 2.91 13.12
C LEU A 177 -3.20 3.24 11.64
N ALA A 178 -2.33 2.50 10.98
CA ALA A 178 -2.02 2.68 9.56
C ALA A 178 -3.05 1.99 8.66
N SER A 179 -3.25 2.57 7.48
CA SER A 179 -4.00 1.98 6.38
C SER A 179 -3.51 2.52 5.03
N VAL A 180 -4.02 1.95 3.95
CA VAL A 180 -3.76 2.39 2.57
C VAL A 180 -5.09 2.73 1.91
N LEU A 181 -5.22 3.96 1.42
CA LEU A 181 -6.28 4.34 0.50
C LEU A 181 -5.77 4.12 -0.93
N LEU A 182 -6.36 3.16 -1.64
CA LEU A 182 -6.06 2.95 -3.06
C LEU A 182 -7.00 3.79 -3.92
N LEU A 183 -6.43 4.79 -4.59
CA LEU A 183 -7.08 5.51 -5.66
C LEU A 183 -6.80 4.82 -7.00
N GLY A 184 -7.86 4.47 -7.71
CA GLY A 184 -7.80 3.84 -9.01
C GLY A 184 -8.84 4.41 -9.97
N THR A 185 -8.76 4.03 -11.23
CA THR A 185 -9.74 4.45 -12.24
C THR A 185 -9.89 3.38 -13.31
N SER A 186 -11.10 3.29 -13.86
CA SER A 186 -11.40 2.47 -15.03
C SER A 186 -11.18 3.28 -16.32
N GLY A 187 -11.80 2.85 -17.43
CA GLY A 187 -11.80 3.60 -18.67
C GLY A 187 -10.81 3.07 -19.70
N MET A 188 -10.46 3.92 -20.67
CA MET A 188 -9.63 3.53 -21.81
C MET A 188 -8.70 4.66 -22.28
N VAL A 189 -7.58 4.26 -22.88
CA VAL A 189 -6.62 5.12 -23.55
C VAL A 189 -6.74 4.91 -25.07
N PRO A 190 -7.18 5.91 -25.85
CA PRO A 190 -7.23 5.84 -27.30
C PRO A 190 -5.85 5.67 -27.95
N PRO A 191 -5.77 5.10 -29.17
CA PRO A 191 -4.51 4.95 -29.88
C PRO A 191 -3.85 6.30 -30.17
N ARG A 192 -2.52 6.33 -30.20
CA ARG A 192 -1.71 7.50 -30.59
C ARG A 192 -2.11 8.80 -29.87
N SER A 193 -2.46 8.72 -28.59
CA SER A 193 -3.01 9.84 -27.82
C SER A 193 -2.35 10.01 -26.46
N THR A 194 -2.46 11.22 -25.91
CA THR A 194 -2.23 11.49 -24.49
C THR A 194 -3.58 11.51 -23.79
N THR A 195 -3.73 10.75 -22.71
CA THR A 195 -4.97 10.63 -21.94
C THR A 195 -4.71 10.90 -20.46
N TYR A 196 -5.57 11.70 -19.84
CA TYR A 196 -5.56 11.93 -18.40
C TYR A 196 -6.59 11.02 -17.74
N MET A 197 -6.13 10.06 -16.96
CA MET A 197 -6.98 9.15 -16.21
C MET A 197 -7.09 9.66 -14.78
N GLU A 198 -8.30 9.98 -14.34
CA GLU A 198 -8.53 10.78 -13.15
C GLU A 198 -9.47 10.09 -12.17
N THR A 199 -9.17 10.23 -10.89
CA THR A 199 -9.99 9.73 -9.78
C THR A 199 -9.99 10.74 -8.65
N ALA A 200 -11.11 10.85 -7.95
CA ALA A 200 -11.26 11.71 -6.79
C ALA A 200 -12.37 11.18 -5.89
N CYS A 201 -12.12 11.16 -4.58
CA CYS A 201 -13.13 10.82 -3.58
C CYS A 201 -13.06 11.77 -2.39
N MET A 202 -14.25 12.14 -1.92
CA MET A 202 -14.41 12.92 -0.70
C MET A 202 -14.34 12.02 0.53
N ILE A 203 -13.60 12.46 1.55
CA ILE A 203 -13.64 11.86 2.88
C ILE A 203 -14.97 12.25 3.52
N LYS A 204 -15.84 11.25 3.73
CA LYS A 204 -17.16 11.44 4.36
C LYS A 204 -17.18 11.01 5.83
N GLU A 205 -16.13 10.33 6.26
CA GLU A 205 -16.00 9.87 7.63
C GLU A 205 -15.49 11.03 8.50
N ASN A 206 -16.07 11.24 9.67
CA ASN A 206 -15.61 12.22 10.65
C ASN A 206 -14.32 11.71 11.34
N LYS A 207 -13.25 11.62 10.55
CA LYS A 207 -11.93 11.15 10.94
C LYS A 207 -10.88 12.06 10.33
N THR A 208 -9.77 12.24 11.03
CA THR A 208 -8.60 12.92 10.48
C THR A 208 -7.55 11.87 10.10
N ILE A 209 -7.15 11.88 8.85
CA ILE A 209 -6.05 11.05 8.35
C ILE A 209 -4.77 11.88 8.25
N HIS A 210 -3.64 11.21 8.49
CA HIS A 210 -2.30 11.74 8.37
C HIS A 210 -1.56 10.94 7.29
N PRO A 211 -1.64 11.36 6.02
CA PRO A 211 -0.82 10.77 4.97
C PRO A 211 0.66 10.85 5.32
N PHE A 212 1.43 9.84 4.96
CA PHE A 212 2.88 9.83 5.23
C PHE A 212 3.71 9.21 4.11
N ALA A 213 3.12 8.32 3.30
CA ALA A 213 3.79 7.77 2.14
C ALA A 213 2.83 7.53 0.98
N TYR A 214 3.37 7.48 -0.24
CA TYR A 214 2.61 7.15 -1.43
C TYR A 214 3.37 6.18 -2.34
N ARG A 215 2.63 5.36 -3.07
CA ARG A 215 3.17 4.54 -4.18
C ARG A 215 2.32 4.78 -5.41
N ILE A 216 2.93 4.71 -6.58
CA ILE A 216 2.23 4.81 -7.86
C ILE A 216 2.44 3.54 -8.68
N HIS A 217 1.48 3.22 -9.54
CA HIS A 217 1.61 2.09 -10.45
C HIS A 217 0.83 2.33 -11.75
N THR A 218 1.49 2.04 -12.86
CA THR A 218 0.94 1.91 -14.21
C THR A 218 1.67 0.77 -14.93
N HIS A 219 1.19 0.38 -16.11
CA HIS A 219 2.01 -0.36 -17.06
C HIS A 219 2.78 0.63 -17.96
N SER A 220 3.05 0.22 -19.20
CA SER A 220 3.99 0.87 -20.13
C SER A 220 3.64 2.29 -20.60
N LEU A 221 2.36 2.68 -20.57
CA LEU A 221 1.86 3.94 -21.12
C LEU A 221 1.96 5.10 -20.12
N GLY A 222 2.11 4.81 -18.83
CA GLY A 222 2.26 5.84 -17.81
C GLY A 222 3.52 6.69 -18.01
N ARG A 223 3.37 8.01 -17.81
CA ARG A 223 4.49 8.97 -17.84
C ARG A 223 4.61 9.72 -16.53
N VAL A 224 3.48 10.10 -15.94
CA VAL A 224 3.42 10.81 -14.67
C VAL A 224 2.20 10.32 -13.91
N VAL A 225 2.36 10.01 -12.63
CA VAL A 225 1.25 9.85 -11.71
C VAL A 225 1.42 10.86 -10.60
N SER A 226 0.36 11.62 -10.34
CA SER A 226 0.29 12.64 -9.30
C SER A 226 -0.92 12.41 -8.40
N GLY A 227 -0.76 12.70 -7.12
CA GLY A 227 -1.82 12.66 -6.13
C GLY A 227 -1.88 13.96 -5.34
N TYR A 228 -3.09 14.40 -5.04
CA TYR A 228 -3.39 15.67 -4.39
C TYR A 228 -4.41 15.48 -3.27
N LEU A 229 -4.24 16.29 -2.22
CA LEU A 229 -5.29 16.66 -1.29
C LEU A 229 -5.95 17.94 -1.81
N VAL A 230 -7.27 17.94 -1.93
CA VAL A 230 -8.04 19.11 -2.34
C VAL A 230 -8.97 19.52 -1.20
N LYS A 231 -8.76 20.74 -0.70
CA LYS A 231 -9.59 21.34 0.35
C LYS A 231 -10.93 21.84 -0.20
N PRO A 232 -11.96 22.06 0.64
CA PRO A 232 -13.27 22.55 0.20
C PRO A 232 -13.26 23.90 -0.54
N ASP A 233 -12.22 24.70 -0.33
CA ASP A 233 -11.98 25.97 -1.02
C ASP A 233 -11.24 25.82 -2.37
N PHE A 234 -11.07 24.59 -2.84
CA PHE A 234 -10.31 24.21 -4.05
C PHE A 234 -8.81 24.51 -3.98
N THR A 235 -8.24 24.58 -2.78
CA THR A 235 -6.78 24.56 -2.62
C THR A 235 -6.26 23.15 -2.89
N TRP A 236 -5.35 23.02 -3.85
CA TRP A 236 -4.68 21.77 -4.23
C TRP A 236 -3.32 21.67 -3.55
N ILE A 237 -3.08 20.59 -2.82
CA ILE A 237 -1.81 20.31 -2.15
C ILE A 237 -1.28 18.99 -2.69
N GLU A 238 -0.08 19.01 -3.29
CA GLU A 238 0.54 17.81 -3.84
C GLU A 238 0.95 16.85 -2.71
N LEU A 239 0.44 15.63 -2.74
CA LEU A 239 0.85 14.56 -1.83
C LEU A 239 2.08 13.85 -2.38
N GLY A 240 2.12 13.63 -3.69
CA GLY A 240 3.25 12.99 -4.34
C GLY A 240 3.10 12.99 -5.86
N LYS A 241 4.23 13.00 -6.56
CA LYS A 241 4.28 12.98 -8.02
C LYS A 241 5.54 12.27 -8.49
N ARG A 242 5.42 11.35 -9.44
CA ARG A 242 6.58 10.59 -9.95
C ARG A 242 6.35 9.94 -11.31
N ASP A 243 7.44 9.56 -11.96
CA ASP A 243 7.44 8.65 -13.11
C ASP A 243 7.11 7.23 -12.63
N PRO A 244 5.98 6.62 -13.05
CA PRO A 244 5.60 5.27 -12.63
C PRO A 244 6.53 4.18 -13.18
N LEU A 245 7.39 4.49 -14.14
CA LEU A 245 8.39 3.57 -14.69
C LEU A 245 9.71 3.59 -13.91
N THR A 246 9.82 4.38 -12.83
CA THR A 246 10.92 4.31 -11.84
C THR A 246 10.61 3.27 -10.75
N PRO A 247 11.52 2.94 -9.81
CA PRO A 247 11.23 1.98 -8.74
C PRO A 247 9.91 2.27 -8.01
N GLN A 248 9.00 1.30 -7.99
CA GLN A 248 7.63 1.44 -7.50
C GLN A 248 7.50 1.02 -6.04
N MET A 249 8.15 1.79 -5.16
CA MET A 249 8.05 1.64 -3.71
C MET A 249 7.19 2.74 -3.09
N PHE A 250 6.94 2.63 -1.78
CA PHE A 250 6.38 3.72 -1.01
C PHE A 250 7.44 4.80 -0.76
N TYR A 251 7.15 6.02 -1.20
CA TYR A 251 7.95 7.21 -0.98
C TYR A 251 7.26 8.12 0.03
N PRO A 252 8.01 8.87 0.86
CA PRO A 252 7.43 9.90 1.70
C PRO A 252 6.63 10.90 0.87
N ILE A 253 5.53 11.40 1.41
CA ILE A 253 4.77 12.48 0.77
C ILE A 253 5.61 13.76 0.69
N HIS A 254 5.31 14.61 -0.30
CA HIS A 254 6.05 15.86 -0.51
C HIS A 254 5.70 16.95 0.51
N ASN A 255 4.46 16.97 1.00
CA ASN A 255 3.96 17.98 1.94
C ASN A 255 3.28 17.31 3.12
N GLU A 256 3.76 17.57 4.35
CA GLU A 256 3.08 17.10 5.56
C GLU A 256 1.75 17.84 5.73
N VAL A 257 0.65 17.08 5.69
CA VAL A 257 -0.71 17.60 5.77
C VAL A 257 -1.63 16.64 6.50
N THR A 258 -2.76 17.14 6.94
CA THR A 258 -3.89 16.34 7.42
C THR A 258 -5.08 16.50 6.48
N ALA A 259 -5.84 15.43 6.34
CA ALA A 259 -7.09 15.44 5.61
C ALA A 259 -8.24 14.96 6.49
N GLY A 260 -9.39 15.62 6.41
CA GLY A 260 -10.56 15.32 7.22
C GLY A 260 -11.85 15.28 6.42
N GLU A 261 -12.98 15.21 7.11
CA GLU A 261 -14.30 15.22 6.50
C GLU A 261 -14.49 16.44 5.57
N GLY A 262 -14.99 16.19 4.36
CA GLY A 262 -15.20 17.20 3.31
C GLY A 262 -13.99 17.44 2.40
N ASP A 263 -12.78 17.07 2.81
CA ASP A 263 -11.61 17.08 1.93
C ASP A 263 -11.74 15.99 0.84
N GLN A 264 -11.10 16.21 -0.32
CA GLN A 264 -11.02 15.21 -1.37
C GLN A 264 -9.58 14.74 -1.59
N ILE A 265 -9.39 13.43 -1.77
CA ILE A 265 -8.13 12.88 -2.26
C ILE A 265 -8.33 12.60 -3.75
N ALA A 266 -7.43 13.13 -4.58
CA ALA A 266 -7.51 13.06 -6.03
C ALA A 266 -6.20 12.54 -6.61
N ALA A 267 -6.27 11.74 -7.67
CA ALA A 267 -5.09 11.29 -8.40
C ALA A 267 -5.31 11.36 -9.92
N ARG A 268 -4.22 11.60 -10.65
CA ARG A 268 -4.18 11.61 -12.11
C ARG A 268 -3.00 10.80 -12.61
N CYS A 269 -3.26 9.94 -13.60
CA CYS A 269 -2.21 9.36 -14.43
C CYS A 269 -2.23 10.00 -15.81
N THR A 270 -1.07 10.50 -16.24
CA THR A 270 -0.83 10.95 -17.61
C THR A 270 -0.31 9.78 -18.41
N MET A 271 -1.17 9.29 -19.31
CA MET A 271 -0.88 8.17 -20.20
C MET A 271 -0.49 8.69 -21.57
N GLN A 272 0.53 8.10 -22.18
CA GLN A 272 0.96 8.40 -23.54
C GLN A 272 0.99 7.11 -24.37
N SER A 273 0.00 6.94 -25.23
CA SER A 273 -0.13 5.78 -26.10
C SER A 273 0.65 5.97 -27.40
N THR A 274 1.60 5.07 -27.65
CA THR A 274 2.21 4.86 -28.97
C THR A 274 1.59 3.68 -29.71
N ARG A 275 0.55 3.06 -29.14
CA ARG A 275 -0.13 1.89 -29.71
C ARG A 275 -1.14 2.31 -30.78
N ASP A 276 -1.39 1.44 -31.75
CA ASP A 276 -2.40 1.62 -32.82
C ASP A 276 -3.78 1.05 -32.45
N ARG A 277 -3.94 0.57 -31.21
CA ARG A 277 -5.20 0.06 -30.65
C ARG A 277 -5.59 0.80 -29.38
N VAL A 278 -6.88 0.75 -29.04
CA VAL A 278 -7.36 1.15 -27.72
C VAL A 278 -6.75 0.24 -26.66
N THR A 279 -6.34 0.83 -25.54
CA THR A 279 -5.89 0.11 -24.35
C THR A 279 -6.89 0.34 -23.22
N TYR A 280 -7.41 -0.74 -22.64
CA TYR A 280 -8.36 -0.68 -21.53
C TYR A 280 -7.62 -0.82 -20.19
N ILE A 281 -8.27 -0.41 -19.10
CA ILE A 281 -7.79 -0.75 -17.77
C ILE A 281 -7.96 -2.25 -17.51
N GLY A 282 -6.89 -2.91 -17.05
CA GLY A 282 -6.82 -4.34 -16.84
C GLY A 282 -5.51 -4.77 -16.21
N ALA A 283 -5.37 -6.06 -15.94
CA ALA A 283 -4.26 -6.59 -15.14
C ALA A 283 -3.06 -7.07 -15.95
N THR A 284 -3.18 -7.20 -17.27
CA THR A 284 -2.10 -7.73 -18.10
C THR A 284 -1.22 -6.61 -18.66
N LYS A 285 0.00 -6.94 -19.13
CA LYS A 285 0.88 -6.00 -19.84
C LYS A 285 0.27 -5.37 -21.11
N GLU A 286 -0.73 -6.04 -21.69
CA GLU A 286 -1.48 -5.55 -22.85
C GLU A 286 -2.55 -4.52 -22.46
N ASP A 287 -2.87 -4.44 -21.17
CA ASP A 287 -3.78 -3.46 -20.56
C ASP A 287 -2.98 -2.33 -19.90
N GLU A 288 -3.68 -1.41 -19.24
CA GLU A 288 -3.10 -0.42 -18.35
C GLU A 288 -3.68 -0.44 -16.94
N MET A 289 -2.97 0.18 -16.01
CA MET A 289 -3.48 0.51 -14.68
C MET A 289 -3.18 1.97 -14.37
N CYS A 290 -4.01 2.58 -13.53
CA CYS A 290 -3.73 3.89 -12.96
C CYS A 290 -4.04 3.84 -11.47
N ASN A 291 -3.00 3.58 -10.68
CA ASN A 291 -3.13 3.39 -9.24
C ASN A 291 -2.24 4.38 -8.48
N PHE A 292 -2.83 5.04 -7.49
CA PHE A 292 -2.14 5.85 -6.49
C PHE A 292 -2.50 5.32 -5.10
N TYR A 293 -1.52 4.75 -4.42
CA TYR A 293 -1.66 4.20 -3.08
C TYR A 293 -1.23 5.27 -2.07
N LEU A 294 -2.12 5.70 -1.20
CA LEU A 294 -1.82 6.65 -0.14
C LEU A 294 -1.79 5.93 1.20
N MET A 295 -0.60 5.77 1.77
CA MET A 295 -0.43 5.34 3.15
C MET A 295 -0.72 6.51 4.09
N TYR A 296 -1.58 6.27 5.06
CA TYR A 296 -1.94 7.22 6.11
C TYR A 296 -2.11 6.50 7.44
N TYR A 297 -2.12 7.26 8.53
CA TYR A 297 -2.58 6.77 9.82
C TYR A 297 -3.73 7.62 10.37
N VAL A 298 -4.51 7.04 11.26
CA VAL A 298 -5.51 7.73 12.10
C VAL A 298 -5.05 7.60 13.54
N GLU A 299 -5.18 8.69 14.31
CA GLU A 299 -4.79 8.70 15.73
C GLU A 299 -6.03 8.51 16.64
N ASN A 300 -5.90 7.60 17.60
CA ASN A 300 -6.91 7.22 18.59
C ASN A 300 -8.24 6.70 18.01
N ASP A 301 -8.25 6.21 16.77
CA ASP A 301 -9.42 5.64 16.11
C ASP A 301 -8.99 4.61 15.04
N GLU A 302 -9.93 3.79 14.57
CA GLU A 302 -9.74 2.87 13.45
C GLU A 302 -9.54 3.64 12.13
N PRO A 303 -8.80 3.08 11.15
CA PRO A 303 -8.66 3.70 9.84
C PRO A 303 -9.99 3.91 9.09
N LEU A 304 -9.93 4.63 7.96
CA LEU A 304 -11.13 4.83 7.13
C LEU A 304 -11.71 3.48 6.68
N THR A 305 -13.03 3.38 6.69
CA THR A 305 -13.75 2.26 6.06
C THR A 305 -13.60 2.30 4.54
N MET A 306 -13.45 3.51 3.96
CA MET A 306 -13.11 3.70 2.55
C MET A 306 -11.67 3.25 2.27
N LYS A 307 -11.51 1.98 1.84
CA LYS A 307 -10.24 1.40 1.41
C LYS A 307 -9.89 1.71 -0.06
N TYR A 308 -10.91 1.92 -0.87
CA TYR A 308 -10.81 2.09 -2.32
C TYR A 308 -11.55 3.33 -2.78
N CYS A 309 -10.93 4.10 -3.67
CA CYS A 309 -11.49 5.24 -4.36
C CYS A 309 -11.38 5.02 -5.87
N PHE A 310 -12.44 4.49 -6.48
CA PHE A 310 -12.46 4.15 -7.90
C PHE A 310 -13.52 4.97 -8.64
N THR A 311 -13.13 5.51 -9.79
CA THR A 311 -14.00 6.24 -10.71
C THR A 311 -14.02 5.57 -12.08
N ASN A 312 -15.00 5.90 -12.91
CA ASN A 312 -15.17 5.28 -14.23
C ASN A 312 -14.05 5.63 -15.23
N GLY A 313 -13.27 6.67 -14.95
CA GLY A 313 -12.20 7.17 -15.82
C GLY A 313 -12.67 7.61 -17.22
N PRO A 314 -11.74 7.91 -18.13
CA PRO A 314 -12.08 8.43 -19.44
C PRO A 314 -12.75 7.36 -20.34
N PRO A 315 -13.72 7.76 -21.18
CA PRO A 315 -14.18 9.15 -21.41
C PRO A 315 -15.28 9.62 -20.43
N SER A 316 -15.69 8.80 -19.47
CA SER A 316 -16.89 9.00 -18.66
C SER A 316 -16.68 9.86 -17.40
N PHE A 317 -15.44 10.03 -16.95
CA PHE A 317 -15.11 10.77 -15.74
C PHE A 317 -13.77 11.49 -15.83
N TYR A 318 -13.77 12.72 -15.32
CA TYR A 318 -12.64 13.61 -15.08
C TYR A 318 -12.87 14.34 -13.73
N TRP A 319 -11.86 14.97 -13.17
CA TRP A 319 -11.92 15.73 -11.90
C TRP A 319 -13.00 16.81 -11.88
N ARG A 320 -13.30 17.42 -13.03
CA ARG A 320 -14.42 18.37 -13.15
C ARG A 320 -15.78 17.73 -12.81
N ASP A 321 -15.93 16.44 -13.09
CA ASP A 321 -17.15 15.67 -12.83
C ASP A 321 -17.30 15.34 -11.33
N ALA A 322 -16.20 15.44 -10.57
CA ALA A 322 -16.20 15.46 -9.10
C ALA A 322 -16.37 16.87 -8.50
N GLY A 323 -16.71 17.87 -9.33
CA GLY A 323 -16.88 19.26 -8.89
C GLY A 323 -15.58 19.96 -8.51
N LEU A 324 -14.42 19.45 -8.96
CA LEU A 324 -13.12 20.07 -8.69
C LEU A 324 -12.84 21.19 -9.69
N PHE A 325 -12.43 22.36 -9.17
CA PHE A 325 -12.05 23.54 -9.95
C PHE A 325 -10.58 23.91 -9.71
N ASN A 326 -10.07 24.91 -10.44
CA ASN A 326 -8.68 25.37 -10.38
C ASN A 326 -7.66 24.24 -10.60
N ILE A 327 -7.99 23.31 -11.50
CA ILE A 327 -7.22 22.09 -11.73
C ILE A 327 -5.79 22.45 -12.19
N PRO A 328 -4.73 22.00 -11.48
CA PRO A 328 -3.34 22.25 -11.82
C PRO A 328 -2.89 21.35 -12.97
N THR A 329 -3.44 21.59 -14.17
CA THR A 329 -3.39 20.63 -15.28
C THR A 329 -1.96 20.35 -15.74
N ARG A 330 -1.11 21.39 -15.78
CA ARG A 330 0.28 21.24 -16.20
C ARG A 330 1.08 20.53 -15.12
N GLU A 331 1.01 21.01 -13.89
CA GLU A 331 1.76 20.53 -12.73
C GLU A 331 1.43 19.06 -12.41
N ALA A 332 0.16 18.66 -12.54
CA ALA A 332 -0.29 17.29 -12.34
C ALA A 332 0.18 16.33 -13.45
N SER A 333 0.59 16.86 -14.61
CA SER A 333 0.85 16.06 -15.81
C SER A 333 2.31 16.10 -16.27
N THR A 334 3.18 16.86 -15.60
CA THR A 334 4.61 17.00 -15.93
C THR A 334 5.49 16.81 -14.70
N LEU A 335 6.64 16.16 -14.88
CA LEU A 335 7.66 15.97 -13.84
C LEU A 335 8.55 17.19 -13.67
#